data_AF-A0A7C6WPA7-F1
#
_entry.id   AF-A0A7C6WPA7-F1
#
_cell.length_a   1.000
_cell.length_b   1.000
_cell.length_c   1.000
_cell.angle_alpha   90.00
_cell.angle_beta   90.00
_cell.angle_gamma   90.00
#
_symmetry.space_group_name_H-M   'P 1'
#
loop_
_entity.id
_entity.type
_entity.pdbx_description
1 polymer ?
#
loop_
_entity_poly.entity_id
_entity_poly.type
_entity_poly.pdbx_seq_one_letter_code
_entity_poly.pdbx_strand_id
1 'polypeptide(L)' 'FDDGIGCPNFKKGFGLTSMTQRVKNIGGDIVFGSDGESGFNIRLEIPLD' A
#
# COMPACT_ATOMS: atom_id res chain seq x y z
N PHE A 1 2.64 0.39 17.13
CA PHE A 1 1.65 1.17 16.40
C PHE A 1 2.43 2.26 15.69
N ASP A 2 2.27 2.36 14.37
CA ASP A 2 2.85 3.43 13.57
C ASP A 2 1.83 4.57 13.58
N ASP A 3 2.10 5.58 14.39
CA ASP A 3 1.24 6.76 14.51
C ASP A 3 1.79 7.88 13.61
N GLY A 4 2.39 7.53 12.46
CA GLY A 4 2.97 8.46 11.49
C GLY A 4 1.99 9.59 11.09
N ILE A 5 2.46 10.59 10.35
CA ILE A 5 1.76 11.88 10.17
C ILE A 5 0.50 11.81 9.25
N GLY A 6 0.04 10.63 8.88
CA GLY A 6 -1.03 10.48 7.89
C GLY A 6 -0.60 10.95 6.50
N CYS A 7 -1.39 10.62 5.47
CA CYS A 7 -1.16 11.08 4.10
C CYS A 7 -2.49 11.58 3.50
N PRO A 8 -2.90 12.83 3.78
CA PRO A 8 -4.20 13.35 3.34
C PRO A 8 -4.33 13.41 1.82
N ASN A 9 -3.20 13.55 1.10
CA ASN A 9 -3.14 13.58 -0.36
C ASN A 9 -2.27 12.44 -0.89
N PHE A 10 -2.73 11.21 -0.67
CA PHE A 10 -2.03 10.01 -1.14
C PHE A 10 -1.78 10.06 -2.65
N LYS A 11 -0.50 10.00 -3.04
CA LYS A 11 -0.06 9.86 -4.44
C LYS A 11 0.93 8.69 -4.53
N LYS A 12 0.67 7.76 -5.46
CA LYS A 12 1.59 6.65 -5.73
C LYS A 12 2.87 7.19 -6.37
N GLY A 13 3.96 7.17 -5.62
CA GLY A 13 5.32 7.38 -6.13
C GLY A 13 5.91 6.09 -6.72
N PHE A 14 7.15 6.17 -7.22
CA PHE A 14 7.85 5.03 -7.84
C PHE A 14 7.88 3.77 -6.95
N GLY A 15 8.08 3.93 -5.64
CA GLY A 15 8.06 2.82 -4.68
C GLY A 15 6.75 2.04 -4.71
N LEU A 16 5.62 2.71 -4.43
CA LEU A 16 4.29 2.07 -4.38
C LEU A 16 3.84 1.55 -5.74
N THR A 17 4.25 2.21 -6.83
CA THR A 17 4.03 1.72 -8.20
C THR A 17 4.79 0.41 -8.43
N SER A 18 6.07 0.33 -8.04
CA SER A 18 6.85 -0.90 -8.18
C SER A 18 6.32 -2.04 -7.31
N MET A 19 5.85 -1.74 -6.09
CA MET A 19 5.18 -2.72 -5.23
C MET A 19 3.90 -3.25 -5.86
N THR A 20 3.09 -2.35 -6.43
CA THR A 20 1.88 -2.73 -7.17
C THR A 20 2.22 -3.70 -8.31
N GLN A 21 3.28 -3.42 -9.08
CA GLN A 21 3.69 -4.30 -10.18
C GLN A 21 4.16 -5.67 -9.67
N ARG A 22 4.97 -5.71 -8.60
CA ARG A 22 5.48 -6.98 -8.03
C ARG A 22 4.35 -7.87 -7.54
N VAL A 23 3.36 -7.29 -6.86
CA VAL A 23 2.19 -8.03 -6.34
C VAL A 23 1.32 -8.56 -7.48
N LYS A 24 1.08 -7.74 -8.52
CA LYS A 24 0.37 -8.20 -9.72
C LYS A 24 1.08 -9.33 -10.45
N ASN A 25 2.41 -9.30 -10.52
CA ASN A 25 3.20 -10.34 -11.21
C ASN A 25 3.04 -11.72 -10.58
N ILE A 26 2.66 -11.79 -9.29
CA ILE A 26 2.41 -13.05 -8.56
C ILE A 26 0.91 -13.34 -8.40
N GLY A 27 0.05 -12.68 -9.17
CA GLY A 27 -1.41 -12.87 -9.12
C GLY A 27 -2.06 -12.35 -7.83
N GLY A 28 -1.35 -11.54 -7.05
CA GLY A 28 -1.88 -10.94 -5.83
C GLY A 28 -2.49 -9.56 -6.05
N ASP A 29 -3.09 -9.04 -4.98
CA ASP A 29 -3.68 -7.71 -4.91
C ASP A 29 -3.08 -6.88 -3.77
N ILE A 30 -3.07 -5.55 -3.94
CA ILE A 30 -2.52 -4.60 -2.97
C ILE A 30 -3.35 -3.33 -2.87
N VAL A 31 -3.65 -2.93 -1.64
CA VAL A 31 -4.39 -1.72 -1.29
C VAL A 31 -3.56 -0.88 -0.34
N PHE A 32 -3.61 0.43 -0.54
CA PHE A 32 -2.94 1.44 0.29
C PHE A 32 -4.01 2.33 0.92
N GLY A 33 -3.86 2.65 2.19
CA GLY A 33 -4.78 3.51 2.92
C GLY A 33 -4.05 4.44 3.88
N SER A 34 -4.71 5.53 4.20
CA SER A 34 -4.41 6.42 5.32
C SER A 34 -5.75 7.04 5.73
N ASP A 35 -5.96 7.25 7.01
CA ASP A 35 -7.12 8.01 7.51
C ASP A 35 -6.96 9.54 7.27
N GLY A 36 -5.81 9.97 6.75
CA GLY A 36 -5.47 11.36 6.48
C GLY A 36 -4.91 12.13 7.67
N GLU A 37 -4.97 11.59 8.88
CA GLU A 37 -4.55 12.23 10.13
C GLU A 37 -3.41 11.47 10.82
N SER A 38 -3.44 10.14 10.77
CA SER A 38 -2.49 9.25 11.41
C SER A 38 -2.20 7.97 10.60
N GLY A 39 -0.91 7.63 10.54
CA GLY A 39 -0.44 6.39 9.97
C GLY A 39 -0.69 6.21 8.46
N PHE A 40 -0.20 5.08 7.97
CA PHE A 40 -0.35 4.65 6.60
C PHE A 40 -0.37 3.12 6.59
N ASN A 41 -1.42 2.53 6.03
CA ASN A 41 -1.60 1.09 6.00
C ASN A 41 -1.46 0.53 4.59
N ILE A 42 -0.81 -0.63 4.49
CA ILE A 42 -0.71 -1.40 3.25
C ILE A 42 -1.28 -2.78 3.53
N ARG A 43 -2.25 -3.21 2.71
CA ARG A 43 -2.83 -4.55 2.77
C ARG A 43 -2.52 -5.27 1.47
N LEU A 44 -1.96 -6.48 1.57
CA LEU A 44 -1.66 -7.34 0.44
C LEU A 44 -2.43 -8.65 0.56
N GLU A 45 -2.94 -9.15 -0.55
CA GLU A 45 -3.50 -10.50 -0.69
C GLU A 45 -2.64 -11.24 -1.71
N ILE A 46 -2.06 -12.38 -1.31
CA ILE A 46 -1.14 -13.17 -2.15
C ILE A 46 -1.68 -14.60 -2.20
N PRO A 47 -1.91 -15.18 -3.39
CA PRO A 47 -2.30 -16.59 -3.51
C PRO A 47 -1.16 -17.50 -3.01
N LEU A 48 -1.51 -18.60 -2.35
CA LEU A 48 -0.55 -19.56 -1.75
C LEU A 48 -0.33 -20.82 -2.60
N ASP A 49 -0.64 -20.75 -3.89
CA ASP A 49 -0.53 -21.87 -4.84
C ASP A 49 0.94 -22.31 -5.07
#